data_AF-A0A4R9ET95-F1
#
_entry.id   AF-A0A4R9ET95-F1
#
_cell.length_a   1.000
_cell.length_b   1.000
_cell.length_c   1.000
_cell.angle_alpha   90.00
_cell.angle_beta   90.00
_cell.angle_gamma   90.00
#
_symmetry.space_group_name_H-M   'P 1'
#
loop_
_entity.id
_entity.type
_entity.pdbx_description
1 polymer ?
#
loop_
_entity_poly.entity_id
_entity_poly.type
_entity_poly.pdbx_seq_one_letter_code
_entity_poly.pdbx_strand_id
1 'polypeptide(L)'
;MRIGELAEVTGATPRALRHYEEAGLIESERAHNGYRLYDAERAVTRVRNIRFLLGAGLTLDDVRVFLPCLDGDIATTEPSGQGLRVILDRLAVIDRRIAAQTEVRDRLVEKLDQATGGRIRPVA
;
A
#
# COMPACT_ATOMS: atom_id res chain seq x y z
N MET A 1 21.38 -10.68 -0.39
CA MET A 1 20.28 -11.26 0.42
C MET A 1 19.30 -12.01 -0.47
N ARG A 2 18.80 -13.18 -0.06
CA ARG A 2 17.78 -13.95 -0.81
C ARG A 2 16.37 -13.41 -0.56
N ILE A 3 15.41 -13.77 -1.40
CA ILE A 3 14.01 -13.31 -1.25
C ILE A 3 13.37 -13.73 0.08
N GLY A 4 13.73 -14.89 0.63
CA GLY A 4 13.22 -15.35 1.92
C GLY A 4 13.73 -14.49 3.08
N GLU A 5 15.03 -14.21 3.10
CA GLU A 5 15.66 -13.32 4.08
C GLU A 5 15.06 -11.90 4.00
N LEU A 6 14.87 -11.37 2.79
CA LEU A 6 14.24 -10.07 2.58
C LEU A 6 12.81 -10.05 3.13
N ALA A 7 12.04 -11.13 2.91
CA ALA A 7 10.68 -11.26 3.39
C ALA A 7 10.63 -11.24 4.94
N GLU A 8 11.51 -12.01 5.58
CA GLU A 8 11.59 -12.06 7.05
C GLU A 8 11.95 -10.71 7.65
N VAL A 9 12.98 -10.02 7.13
CA VAL A 9 13.47 -8.75 7.68
C VAL A 9 12.47 -7.60 7.48
N THR A 10 11.67 -7.65 6.42
CA THR A 10 10.74 -6.56 6.06
C THR A 10 9.29 -6.83 6.45
N GLY A 11 8.95 -8.06 6.84
CA GLY A 11 7.57 -8.50 7.05
C GLY A 11 6.73 -8.55 5.76
N ALA A 12 7.37 -8.46 4.58
CA ALA A 12 6.71 -8.69 3.30
C ALA A 12 6.61 -10.20 3.02
N THR A 13 5.67 -10.60 2.16
CA THR A 13 5.65 -11.97 1.67
C THR A 13 6.56 -12.11 0.45
N PRO A 14 7.15 -13.30 0.18
CA PRO A 14 7.90 -13.52 -1.06
C PRO A 14 7.09 -13.24 -2.34
N ARG A 15 5.77 -13.43 -2.28
CA ARG A 15 4.85 -13.05 -3.38
C ARG A 15 4.80 -11.54 -3.57
N ALA A 16 4.66 -10.77 -2.49
CA ALA A 16 4.69 -9.30 -2.56
C ALA A 16 6.02 -8.79 -3.09
N LEU A 17 7.15 -9.36 -2.65
CA LEU A 17 8.48 -8.99 -3.15
C LEU A 17 8.63 -9.24 -4.65
N ARG A 18 8.20 -10.40 -5.16
CA ARG A 18 8.16 -10.65 -6.61
C ARG A 18 7.31 -9.63 -7.35
N HIS A 19 6.16 -9.26 -6.77
CA HIS A 19 5.29 -8.27 -7.37
C HIS A 19 5.93 -6.87 -7.40
N TYR A 20 6.67 -6.48 -6.35
CA TYR A 20 7.41 -5.22 -6.33
C TYR A 20 8.56 -5.22 -7.35
N GLU A 21 9.20 -6.37 -7.53
CA GLU A 21 10.24 -6.56 -8.55
C GLU A 21 9.66 -6.48 -9.97
N GLU A 22 8.52 -7.12 -10.24
CA GLU A 22 7.79 -7.03 -11.51
C GLU A 22 7.34 -5.58 -11.80
N ALA A 23 6.96 -4.83 -10.76
CA ALA A 23 6.62 -3.41 -10.86
C ALA A 23 7.86 -2.50 -11.04
N GLY A 24 9.08 -3.05 -11.00
CA GLY A 24 10.34 -2.30 -11.13
C GLY A 24 10.67 -1.44 -9.91
N LEU A 25 10.09 -1.73 -8.75
CA LEU A 25 10.32 -0.97 -7.51
C LEU A 25 11.54 -1.47 -6.73
N ILE A 26 11.84 -2.76 -6.85
CA ILE A 26 13.05 -3.37 -6.32
C ILE A 26 13.74 -4.16 -7.43
N GLU A 27 15.05 -4.32 -7.31
CA GLU A 27 15.87 -5.00 -8.31
C GLU A 27 16.60 -6.17 -7.65
N SER A 28 16.82 -7.24 -8.42
CA SER A 28 17.69 -8.34 -8.02
C SER A 28 18.73 -8.64 -9.09
N GLU A 29 19.86 -9.15 -8.64
CA GLU A 29 20.91 -9.69 -9.47
C GLU A 29 20.89 -11.22 -9.43
N ARG A 30 21.39 -11.86 -10.48
CA ARG A 30 21.56 -13.32 -10.49
C ARG A 30 22.97 -13.66 -10.02
N ALA A 31 23.05 -14.45 -8.96
CA ALA A 31 24.30 -15.05 -8.53
C ALA A 31 24.77 -16.15 -9.49
N HIS A 32 26.05 -16.54 -9.40
CA HIS A 32 26.65 -17.60 -10.22
C HIS A 32 25.92 -18.95 -10.13
N ASN A 33 25.24 -19.22 -9.03
CA ASN A 33 24.42 -20.42 -8.81
C ASN A 33 22.94 -20.26 -9.24
N GLY A 34 22.60 -19.16 -9.91
CA GLY A 34 21.28 -18.90 -10.48
C GLY A 34 20.24 -18.31 -9.51
N TYR A 35 20.56 -18.20 -8.22
CA TYR A 35 19.66 -17.56 -7.25
C TYR A 35 19.57 -16.04 -7.45
N ARG A 36 18.40 -15.46 -7.14
CA ARG A 36 18.22 -14.01 -7.06
C ARG A 36 18.79 -13.49 -5.75
N LEU A 37 19.59 -12.43 -5.85
CA LEU A 37 20.14 -11.69 -4.72
C LEU A 37 19.68 -10.24 -4.80
N TYR A 38 19.23 -9.73 -3.66
CA TYR A 38 18.88 -8.33 -3.44
C TYR A 38 19.97 -7.67 -2.62
N ASP A 39 20.24 -6.39 -2.89
CA ASP A 39 21.07 -5.54 -2.04
C ASP A 39 20.45 -5.44 -0.65
N ALA A 40 21.23 -5.73 0.39
CA ALA A 40 20.70 -5.90 1.74
C ALA A 40 20.13 -4.60 2.32
N GLU A 41 20.84 -3.49 2.14
CA GLU A 41 20.47 -2.21 2.74
C GLU A 41 19.39 -1.53 1.91
N ARG A 42 19.62 -1.40 0.59
CA ARG A 42 18.73 -0.72 -0.33
C ARG A 42 17.38 -1.43 -0.45
N ALA A 43 17.37 -2.76 -0.59
CA ALA A 43 16.11 -3.48 -0.75
C ALA A 43 15.26 -3.46 0.53
N VAL A 44 15.88 -3.53 1.72
CA VAL A 44 15.13 -3.43 2.99
C VAL A 44 14.47 -2.07 3.11
N THR A 45 15.21 -0.98 2.86
CA THR A 45 14.68 0.39 2.94
C THR A 45 13.56 0.59 1.93
N ARG A 46 13.76 0.22 0.66
CA ARG A 46 12.72 0.31 -0.36
C ARG A 46 11.46 -0.46 0.01
N VAL A 47 11.60 -1.72 0.43
CA VAL A 47 10.43 -2.54 0.77
C VAL A 47 9.65 -1.97 1.95
N ARG A 48 10.33 -1.42 2.96
CA ARG A 48 9.67 -0.74 4.08
C ARG A 48 8.90 0.50 3.62
N ASN A 49 9.51 1.33 2.77
CA ASN A 49 8.85 2.51 2.20
C ASN A 49 7.66 2.16 1.31
N ILE A 50 7.79 1.16 0.45
CA ILE A 50 6.70 0.64 -0.37
C ILE A 50 5.54 0.20 0.54
N ARG A 51 5.83 -0.60 1.58
CA ARG A 51 4.80 -1.06 2.52
C ARG A 51 4.13 0.09 3.27
N PHE A 52 4.88 1.11 3.67
CA PHE A 52 4.35 2.30 4.31
C PHE A 52 3.34 3.02 3.40
N LEU A 53 3.72 3.30 2.15
CA LEU A 53 2.84 3.96 1.18
C LEU A 53 1.60 3.12 0.84
N LEU A 54 1.77 1.80 0.66
CA LEU A 54 0.63 0.90 0.43
C LEU A 54 -0.30 0.84 1.65
N GLY A 55 0.25 0.89 2.87
CA GLY A 55 -0.51 0.98 4.11
C GLY A 55 -1.30 2.28 4.23
N ALA A 56 -0.82 3.37 3.63
CA ALA A 56 -1.55 4.64 3.51
C ALA A 56 -2.63 4.62 2.41
N GLY A 57 -2.80 3.50 1.71
CA GLY A 57 -3.84 3.31 0.72
C GLY A 57 -3.45 3.67 -0.72
N LEU A 58 -2.17 3.99 -0.97
CA LEU A 58 -1.65 4.13 -2.33
C LEU A 58 -1.59 2.75 -3.03
N THR A 59 -1.63 2.76 -4.35
CA THR A 59 -1.41 1.59 -5.20
C THR A 59 0.07 1.44 -5.58
N LEU A 60 0.47 0.30 -6.14
CA LEU A 60 1.84 0.16 -6.62
C LEU A 60 2.18 1.11 -7.76
N ASP A 61 1.21 1.43 -8.62
CA ASP A 61 1.39 2.41 -9.70
C ASP A 61 1.62 3.82 -9.12
N ASP A 62 0.88 4.19 -8.08
CA ASP A 62 1.10 5.44 -7.32
C ASP A 62 2.52 5.48 -6.73
N VAL A 63 2.96 4.36 -6.13
CA VAL A 63 4.29 4.23 -5.51
C VAL A 63 5.43 4.45 -6.51
N ARG A 64 5.23 4.16 -7.81
CA ARG A 64 6.29 4.40 -8.83
C ARG A 64 6.71 5.86 -8.92
N VAL A 65 5.80 6.81 -8.62
CA VAL A 65 6.12 8.25 -8.60
C VAL A 65 7.11 8.59 -7.49
N PHE A 66 7.19 7.77 -6.46
CA PHE A 66 8.09 7.94 -5.31
C PHE A 66 9.44 7.24 -5.48
N LEU A 67 9.68 6.55 -6.62
CA LEU A 67 10.95 5.86 -6.91
C LEU A 67 12.22 6.66 -6.51
N PRO A 68 12.32 7.98 -6.80
CA PRO A 68 13.51 8.77 -6.45
C PRO A 68 13.79 8.89 -4.94
N CYS A 69 12.77 8.73 -4.09
CA CYS A 69 12.91 8.84 -2.63
C CYS A 69 12.71 7.51 -1.89
N LEU A 70 12.46 6.39 -2.58
CA LEU A 70 12.30 5.07 -1.93
C LEU A 70 13.59 4.57 -1.25
N ASP A 71 14.75 5.12 -1.59
CA ASP A 71 16.04 4.78 -0.97
C ASP A 71 16.30 5.55 0.34
N GLY A 72 15.49 6.56 0.67
CA GLY A 72 15.60 7.38 1.89
C GLY A 72 14.55 7.07 2.95
N ASP A 73 14.31 7.98 3.88
CA ASP A 73 13.19 7.89 4.83
C ASP A 73 11.96 8.63 4.27
N ILE A 74 11.00 7.87 3.75
CA ILE A 74 9.81 8.45 3.11
C ILE A 74 8.83 9.08 4.10
N ALA A 75 8.92 8.75 5.40
CA ALA A 75 8.03 9.30 6.40
C ALA A 75 8.43 10.73 6.80
N THR A 76 9.69 11.10 6.60
CA THR A 76 10.23 12.43 6.96
C THR A 76 10.60 13.27 5.74
N THR A 77 10.73 12.66 4.56
CA THR A 77 11.04 13.37 3.31
C THR A 77 9.80 14.08 2.77
N GLU A 78 9.94 15.36 2.42
CA GLU A 78 8.87 16.10 1.74
C GLU A 78 8.57 15.50 0.35
N PRO A 79 7.30 15.17 0.05
CA PRO A 79 6.94 14.66 -1.26
C PRO A 79 7.20 15.69 -2.36
N SER A 80 7.62 15.21 -3.54
CA SER A 80 7.67 16.05 -4.73
C SER A 80 6.27 16.57 -5.11
N GLY A 81 6.21 17.64 -5.91
CA GLY A 81 4.92 18.15 -6.42
C GLY A 81 4.09 17.09 -7.16
N GLN A 82 4.75 16.15 -7.83
CA GLN A 82 4.10 14.99 -8.46
C GLN A 82 3.57 14.00 -7.41
N GLY A 83 4.35 13.73 -6.36
CA GLY A 83 3.91 12.90 -5.23
C GLY A 83 2.69 13.49 -4.52
N LEU A 84 2.67 14.81 -4.29
CA LEU A 84 1.51 15.52 -3.74
C LEU A 84 0.27 15.37 -4.62
N ARG A 85 0.42 15.46 -5.94
CA ARG A 85 -0.70 15.25 -6.88
C ARG A 85 -1.29 13.85 -6.75
N VAL A 86 -0.44 12.83 -6.71
CA VAL A 86 -0.86 11.43 -6.54
C VAL A 86 -1.62 11.23 -5.23
N ILE A 87 -1.12 11.83 -4.13
CA ILE A 87 -1.79 11.76 -2.82
C ILE A 87 -3.18 12.41 -2.89
N LEU A 88 -3.30 13.58 -3.52
CA LEU A 88 -4.59 14.28 -3.68
C LEU A 88 -5.57 13.47 -4.52
N ASP A 89 -5.12 12.90 -5.65
CA ASP A 89 -5.96 12.07 -6.51
C ASP A 89 -6.42 10.82 -5.75
N ARG A 90 -5.54 10.24 -4.93
CA ARG A 90 -5.86 9.08 -4.11
C ARG A 90 -6.86 9.40 -3.00
N LEU A 91 -6.73 10.56 -2.36
CA LEU A 91 -7.68 11.05 -1.36
C LEU A 91 -9.09 11.16 -1.98
N ALA A 92 -9.21 11.75 -3.16
CA ALA A 92 -10.48 11.86 -3.88
C ALA A 92 -11.09 10.49 -4.26
N VAL A 93 -10.28 9.44 -4.47
CA VAL A 93 -10.79 8.08 -4.66
C VAL A 93 -11.33 7.51 -3.35
N ILE A 94 -10.62 7.71 -2.24
CA ILE A 94 -11.02 7.23 -0.92
C ILE A 94 -12.31 7.92 -0.46
N ASP A 95 -12.41 9.24 -0.61
CA ASP A 95 -13.60 10.00 -0.22
C ASP A 95 -14.86 9.54 -0.97
N ARG A 96 -14.73 9.25 -2.27
CA ARG A 96 -15.83 8.68 -3.06
C ARG A 96 -16.25 7.30 -2.56
N ARG A 97 -15.30 6.45 -2.15
CA ARG A 97 -15.60 5.13 -1.59
C ARG A 97 -16.30 5.25 -0.23
N ILE A 98 -15.82 6.15 0.63
CA ILE A 98 -16.45 6.45 1.92
C ILE A 98 -17.89 6.90 1.70
N ALA A 99 -18.12 7.87 0.81
CA ALA A 99 -19.46 8.37 0.52
C ALA A 99 -20.40 7.24 0.03
N ALA A 100 -19.94 6.41 -0.91
CA ALA A 100 -20.72 5.28 -1.40
C ALA A 100 -21.01 4.22 -0.32
N GLN A 101 -20.04 3.93 0.55
CA GLN A 101 -20.22 2.99 1.66
C GLN A 101 -21.18 3.52 2.72
N THR A 102 -21.12 4.82 3.02
CA THR A 102 -22.08 5.50 3.90
C THR A 102 -23.49 5.41 3.34
N GLU A 103 -23.69 5.65 2.04
CA GLU A 103 -25.02 5.52 1.42
C GLU A 103 -25.58 4.09 1.53
N VAL A 104 -24.74 3.08 1.29
CA VAL A 104 -25.14 1.67 1.45
C VAL A 104 -25.48 1.34 2.90
N ARG A 105 -24.66 1.82 3.85
CA ARG A 105 -24.91 1.67 5.30
C ARG A 105 -26.27 2.26 5.68
N ASP A 106 -26.54 3.49 5.26
CA ASP A 106 -27.75 4.21 5.66
C ASP A 106 -29.01 3.52 5.09
N ARG A 107 -28.95 2.97 3.87
CA ARG A 107 -30.02 2.13 3.32
C ARG A 107 -30.27 0.85 4.14
N LEU A 108 -29.22 0.23 4.68
CA LEU A 108 -29.37 -0.96 5.55
C LEU A 108 -29.98 -0.59 6.91
N VAL A 109 -29.57 0.56 7.48
CA VAL A 109 -30.15 1.09 8.72
C VAL A 109 -31.64 1.35 8.54
N GLU A 110 -32.05 2.03 7.46
CA GLU A 110 -33.46 2.32 7.19
C GLU A 110 -34.30 1.03 7.07
N LYS A 111 -33.80 0.03 6.34
CA LYS A 111 -34.47 -1.27 6.22
C LYS A 111 -34.62 -1.99 7.56
N LEU A 112 -33.60 -1.91 8.42
CA LEU A 112 -33.64 -2.50 9.75
C LEU A 112 -34.68 -1.80 10.64
N ASP A 113 -34.73 -0.46 10.59
CA ASP A 113 -35.70 0.32 11.36
C ASP A 113 -37.14 -0.01 10.95
N GLN A 114 -37.39 -0.14 9.65
CA GLN A 114 -38.69 -0.56 9.11
C GLN A 114 -39.09 -1.97 9.57
N ALA A 115 -38.14 -2.92 9.58
CA ALA A 115 -38.42 -4.31 9.94
C ALA A 115 -38.58 -4.53 11.46
N THR A 116 -37.90 -3.74 12.29
CA THR A 116 -37.84 -3.92 13.74
C THR A 116 -38.70 -2.94 14.53
N GLY A 117 -39.28 -1.94 13.86
CA GLY A 117 -40.00 -0.84 14.51
C GLY A 117 -39.09 -0.02 15.45
N GLY A 118 -37.81 0.11 15.12
CA GLY A 118 -36.79 0.82 15.92
C GLY A 118 -36.30 0.08 17.17
N ARG A 119 -36.59 -1.21 17.32
CA ARG A 119 -36.20 -2.00 18.51
C ARG A 119 -34.75 -2.49 18.49
N ILE A 120 -34.09 -2.46 17.34
CA ILE A 120 -32.70 -2.88 17.19
C ILE A 120 -31.90 -1.69 16.65
N ARG A 121 -30.93 -1.20 17.42
CA ARG A 121 -29.94 -0.24 16.92
C ARG A 121 -28.68 -0.97 16.47
N PRO A 122 -28.17 -0.72 15.26
CA PRO A 122 -26.88 -1.26 14.84
C PRO A 122 -25.77 -0.71 15.74
N VAL A 123 -24.77 -1.56 16.02
CA VAL A 123 -23.56 -1.18 16.74
C VAL A 123 -22.77 -0.20 15.87
N ALA A 124 -22.35 0.91 16.48
CA ALA A 124 -21.55 1.96 15.84
C ALA A 124 -20.15 1.47 15.48
#